data_AF-A0A356ATI5-F1
#
_entry.id   AF-A0A356ATI5-F1
#
_cell.length_a   1.000
_cell.length_b   1.000
_cell.length_c   1.000
_cell.angle_alpha   90.00
_cell.angle_beta   90.00
_cell.angle_gamma   90.00
#
_symmetry.space_group_name_H-M   'P 1'
#
loop_
_entity.id
_entity.type
_entity.pdbx_description
1 polymer ?
#
loop_
_entity_poly.entity_id
_entity_poly.type
_entity_poly.pdbx_seq_one_letter_code
_entity_poly.pdbx_strand_id
1 'polypeptide(L)'
;MSKLIGNAVFGQSGGPTSVINASASGVFQEALKQENIVKIYGAAHGIKGVLDEVMYNMGQEDPVELNLLKTTPSSALGSVRYKLADPNKDETDYKRILEVFKKYNIRYFFYN
;
A
#
# COMPACT_ATOMS: atom_id res chain seq x y z
N MET A 1 14.20 15.35 17.69
CA MET A 1 13.30 15.40 16.51
C MET A 1 11.98 14.78 16.89
N SER A 2 10.85 15.33 16.46
CA SER A 2 9.54 14.70 16.66
C SER A 2 9.45 13.39 15.87
N LYS A 3 8.91 12.32 16.46
CA LYS A 3 8.66 11.06 15.75
C LYS A 3 7.57 11.28 14.68
N LEU A 4 7.77 10.75 13.47
CA LEU A 4 6.73 10.70 12.45
C LEU A 4 5.74 9.60 12.85
N ILE A 5 4.47 9.94 13.07
CA ILE A 5 3.44 8.98 13.48
C ILE A 5 2.26 9.07 12.52
N GLY A 6 1.81 7.93 12.01
CA GLY A 6 0.61 7.86 11.18
C GLY A 6 0.42 6.49 10.55
N ASN A 7 -0.43 6.42 9.53
CA ASN A 7 -0.75 5.18 8.84
C ASN A 7 0.24 4.90 7.71
N ALA A 8 0.35 3.65 7.34
CA ALA A 8 1.09 3.18 6.18
C ALA A 8 0.12 2.66 5.12
N VAL A 9 0.51 2.77 3.85
CA VAL A 9 -0.17 2.07 2.74
C VAL A 9 0.85 1.38 1.85
N PHE A 10 0.52 0.17 1.44
CA PHE A 10 1.29 -0.65 0.51
C PHE A 10 0.47 -0.90 -0.76
N GLY A 11 1.06 -0.69 -1.92
CA GLY A 11 0.45 -0.98 -3.21
C GLY A 11 1.36 -1.86 -4.07
N GLN A 12 0.75 -2.78 -4.83
CA GLN A 12 1.43 -3.59 -5.84
C GLN A 12 1.18 -2.99 -7.24
N SER A 13 2.24 -2.87 -8.03
CA SER A 13 2.24 -2.17 -9.32
C SER A 13 2.93 -2.99 -10.40
N GLY A 14 2.53 -2.79 -11.66
CA GLY A 14 3.15 -3.46 -12.80
C GLY A 14 2.79 -4.95 -12.92
N GLY A 15 3.68 -5.73 -13.53
CA GLY A 15 3.45 -7.15 -13.77
C GLY A 15 3.65 -7.98 -12.50
N PRO A 16 2.67 -8.80 -12.07
CA PRO A 16 2.85 -9.68 -10.91
C PRO A 16 4.01 -10.67 -11.12
N THR A 17 4.68 -11.03 -10.02
CA THR A 17 5.75 -12.05 -10.02
C THR A 17 5.36 -13.23 -9.12
N SER A 18 6.15 -14.31 -9.14
CA SER A 18 5.95 -15.45 -8.22
C SER A 18 6.22 -15.13 -6.76
N VAL A 19 6.87 -14.00 -6.45
CA VAL A 19 7.37 -13.66 -5.10
C VAL A 19 6.92 -12.29 -4.59
N ILE A 20 6.16 -11.51 -5.36
CA ILE A 20 5.76 -10.15 -4.98
C ILE A 20 4.96 -10.09 -3.67
N ASN A 21 4.22 -11.16 -3.35
CA ASN A 21 3.50 -11.29 -2.08
C ASN A 21 4.41 -11.58 -0.88
N ALA A 22 5.63 -12.11 -1.08
CA ALA A 22 6.60 -12.24 0.00
C ALA A 22 7.07 -10.87 0.50
N SER A 23 7.29 -9.91 -0.42
CA SER A 23 7.55 -8.51 -0.06
C SER A 23 6.37 -7.88 0.65
N ALA A 24 5.14 -8.10 0.16
CA ALA A 24 3.92 -7.60 0.81
C ALA A 24 3.80 -8.13 2.25
N SER A 25 3.96 -9.44 2.43
CA SER A 25 3.97 -10.10 3.73
C SER A 25 5.00 -9.50 4.68
N GLY A 26 6.22 -9.24 4.19
CA GLY A 26 7.28 -8.59 4.98
C GLY A 26 6.88 -7.19 5.45
N VAL A 27 6.36 -6.36 4.56
CA VAL A 27 5.90 -5.00 4.89
C VAL A 27 4.75 -5.03 5.90
N PHE A 28 3.74 -5.87 5.68
CA PHE A 28 2.59 -5.96 6.59
C PHE A 28 2.99 -6.41 7.99
N GLN A 29 3.75 -7.52 8.08
CA GLN A 29 4.16 -8.07 9.37
C GLN A 29 5.07 -7.11 10.14
N GLU A 30 5.97 -6.39 9.46
CA GLU A 30 6.83 -5.42 10.12
C GLU A 30 6.05 -4.18 10.53
N ALA A 31 5.20 -3.64 9.66
CA ALA A 31 4.39 -2.46 9.95
C ALA A 31 3.49 -2.65 11.18
N LEU A 32 2.93 -3.85 11.36
CA LEU A 32 2.10 -4.19 12.53
C LEU A 32 2.86 -4.19 13.87
N LYS A 33 4.21 -4.27 13.84
CA LYS A 33 5.05 -4.24 15.05
C LYS A 33 5.58 -2.85 15.39
N GLN A 34 5.45 -1.89 14.48
CA GLN A 34 6.05 -0.57 14.62
C GLN A 34 5.11 0.40 15.35
N GLU A 35 5.52 0.90 16.52
CA GLU A 35 4.72 1.83 17.33
C GLU A 35 4.34 3.13 16.59
N ASN A 36 5.15 3.54 15.62
CA ASN A 36 4.92 4.75 14.84
C ASN A 36 3.93 4.55 13.68
N ILE A 37 3.59 3.29 13.34
CA ILE A 37 2.63 2.94 12.29
C ILE A 37 1.31 2.55 12.96
N VAL A 38 0.31 3.44 12.87
CA VAL A 38 -0.96 3.27 13.58
C VAL A 38 -1.86 2.23 12.90
N LYS A 39 -1.89 2.22 11.57
CA LYS A 39 -2.56 1.21 10.73
C LYS A 39 -1.75 0.99 9.46
N ILE A 40 -1.80 -0.22 8.92
CA ILE A 40 -1.24 -0.56 7.62
C ILE A 40 -2.36 -0.97 6.66
N TYR A 41 -2.42 -0.30 5.51
CA TYR A 41 -3.41 -0.54 4.47
C TYR A 41 -2.78 -1.25 3.27
N GLY A 42 -3.51 -2.18 2.64
CA GLY A 42 -3.23 -2.70 1.31
C GLY A 42 -4.12 -2.00 0.28
N ALA A 43 -3.54 -1.34 -0.72
CA ALA A 43 -4.30 -0.65 -1.77
C ALA A 43 -4.72 -1.64 -2.87
N ALA A 44 -6.03 -1.75 -3.12
CA ALA A 44 -6.56 -2.62 -4.16
C ALA A 44 -6.08 -2.15 -5.55
N HIS A 45 -5.49 -3.04 -6.35
CA HIS A 45 -4.95 -2.71 -7.67
C HIS A 45 -3.93 -1.56 -7.66
N GLY A 46 -3.09 -1.48 -6.63
CA GLY A 46 -1.99 -0.50 -6.57
C GLY A 46 -2.46 0.94 -6.42
N ILE A 47 -1.86 1.86 -7.18
CA ILE A 47 -2.17 3.29 -7.07
C ILE A 47 -3.64 3.62 -7.37
N LYS A 48 -4.32 2.78 -8.16
CA LYS A 48 -5.74 3.01 -8.48
C LYS A 48 -6.63 2.86 -7.24
N GLY A 49 -6.35 1.90 -6.37
CA GLY A 49 -7.03 1.78 -5.07
C GLY A 49 -6.78 2.96 -4.16
N VAL A 50 -5.62 3.62 -4.24
CA VAL A 50 -5.40 4.89 -3.51
C VAL A 50 -6.29 5.99 -4.07
N LEU A 51 -6.31 6.18 -5.38
CA LEU A 51 -7.12 7.22 -6.06
C LEU A 51 -8.62 7.05 -5.78
N ASP A 52 -9.09 5.80 -5.83
CA ASP A 52 -10.48 5.41 -5.67
C ASP A 52 -10.86 5.13 -4.19
N GLU A 53 -9.90 5.29 -3.26
CA GLU A 53 -10.05 5.02 -1.83
C GLU A 53 -10.49 3.58 -1.46
N VAL A 54 -10.12 2.61 -2.30
CA VAL A 54 -10.33 1.18 -2.07
C VAL A 54 -9.08 0.59 -1.40
N MET A 55 -9.09 0.57 -0.08
CA MET A 55 -7.97 0.13 0.75
C MET A 55 -8.44 -0.86 1.83
N TYR A 56 -7.68 -1.93 2.02
CA TYR A 56 -7.95 -2.95 3.03
C TYR A 56 -7.10 -2.71 4.27
N ASN A 57 -7.68 -2.79 5.46
CA ASN A 57 -6.92 -2.67 6.71
C ASN A 57 -6.27 -4.00 7.07
N MET A 58 -4.95 -4.12 6.87
CA MET A 58 -4.24 -5.38 7.01
C MET A 58 -4.06 -5.81 8.47
N GLY A 59 -4.30 -4.92 9.43
CA GLY A 59 -4.37 -5.30 10.84
C GLY A 59 -5.64 -6.07 11.22
N GLN A 60 -6.61 -6.22 10.29
CA GLN A 60 -7.82 -7.03 10.52
C GLN A 60 -7.73 -8.42 9.89
N GLU A 61 -6.69 -8.69 9.11
CA GLU A 61 -6.46 -10.01 8.51
C GLU A 61 -5.90 -11.00 9.54
N ASP A 62 -6.14 -12.29 9.30
CA ASP A 62 -5.53 -13.35 10.10
C ASP A 62 -3.99 -13.32 9.91
N PRO A 63 -3.19 -13.28 10.98
CA PRO A 63 -1.74 -13.38 10.90
C PRO A 63 -1.24 -14.60 10.09
N VAL A 64 -1.98 -15.71 10.09
CA VAL A 64 -1.69 -16.91 9.31
C VAL A 64 -1.83 -16.61 7.81
N GLU A 65 -2.91 -15.96 7.39
CA GLU A 65 -3.13 -15.54 5.99
C GLU A 65 -2.03 -14.58 5.53
N LEU A 66 -1.68 -13.60 6.36
CA LEU A 66 -0.56 -12.68 6.07
C LEU A 66 0.77 -13.43 5.91
N ASN A 67 0.98 -14.55 6.61
CA ASN A 67 2.17 -15.38 6.46
C ASN A 67 2.12 -16.25 5.19
N LEU A 68 0.95 -16.78 4.82
CA LEU A 68 0.76 -17.59 3.60
C LEU A 68 1.03 -16.80 2.31
N LEU A 69 0.95 -15.47 2.35
CA LEU A 69 1.39 -14.61 1.25
C LEU A 69 2.82 -14.90 0.77
N LYS A 70 3.72 -15.35 1.65
CA LYS A 70 5.13 -15.66 1.29
C LYS A 70 5.25 -16.74 0.22
N THR A 71 4.28 -17.64 0.14
CA THR A 71 4.25 -18.77 -0.81
C THR A 71 3.10 -18.66 -1.81
N THR A 72 2.44 -17.51 -1.89
CA THR A 72 1.33 -17.27 -2.81
C THR A 72 1.82 -16.47 -4.01
N PRO A 73 1.77 -17.01 -5.25
CA PRO A 73 2.23 -16.30 -6.42
C PRO A 73 1.25 -15.18 -6.84
N SER A 74 1.64 -14.40 -7.85
CA SER A 74 0.88 -13.24 -8.35
C SER A 74 0.77 -12.13 -7.29
N SER A 75 -0.07 -11.11 -7.54
CA SER A 75 -0.28 -9.98 -6.63
C SER A 75 -1.59 -10.18 -5.86
N ALA A 76 -1.53 -10.42 -4.56
CA ALA A 76 -2.70 -10.66 -3.71
C ALA A 76 -3.65 -9.45 -3.63
N LEU A 77 -3.13 -8.23 -3.70
CA LEU A 77 -3.94 -7.01 -3.74
C LEU A 77 -4.45 -6.67 -5.15
N GLY A 78 -4.09 -7.46 -6.15
CA GLY A 78 -4.16 -7.07 -7.55
C GLY A 78 -3.13 -6.01 -7.93
N SER A 79 -2.95 -5.80 -9.22
CA SER A 79 -2.05 -4.79 -9.77
C SER A 79 -2.65 -4.16 -11.02
N VAL A 80 -2.17 -2.97 -11.37
CA VAL A 80 -2.56 -2.24 -12.58
C VAL A 80 -1.33 -1.66 -13.26
N ARG A 81 -1.44 -1.37 -14.56
CA ARG A 81 -0.43 -0.64 -15.34
C ARG A 81 -0.80 0.84 -15.53
N TYR A 82 -1.60 1.38 -14.62
CA TYR A 82 -1.99 2.78 -14.65
C TYR A 82 -0.76 3.65 -14.44
N LYS A 83 -0.45 4.47 -15.45
CA LYS A 83 0.71 5.35 -15.43
C LYS A 83 0.24 6.75 -15.11
N LEU A 84 0.72 7.29 -13.98
CA LEU A 84 0.48 8.68 -13.64
C LEU A 84 1.05 9.58 -14.75
N ALA A 85 0.32 10.65 -15.08
CA ALA A 85 0.81 11.66 -15.99
C ALA A 85 2.07 12.34 -15.40
N ASP A 86 2.86 13.00 -16.25
CA ASP A 86 3.91 13.89 -15.75
C ASP A 86 3.25 15.03 -14.94
N PRO A 87 3.60 15.24 -13.66
CA PRO A 87 2.95 16.25 -12.83
C PRO A 87 3.10 17.68 -13.37
N ASN A 88 4.10 17.96 -14.22
CA ASN A 88 4.23 19.27 -14.87
C ASN A 88 3.21 19.48 -16.01
N LYS A 89 2.58 18.40 -16.49
CA LYS A 89 1.56 18.43 -17.54
C LYS A 89 0.16 18.28 -16.96
N ASP A 90 0.00 17.35 -16.02
CA ASP A 90 -1.24 17.09 -15.31
C ASP A 90 -0.93 16.53 -13.92
N GLU A 91 -1.18 17.35 -12.90
CA GLU A 91 -0.96 17.02 -11.49
C GLU A 91 -2.20 16.44 -10.79
N THR A 92 -3.30 16.19 -11.51
CA THR A 92 -4.59 15.78 -10.93
C THR A 92 -4.46 14.54 -10.04
N ASP A 93 -3.79 13.49 -10.54
CA ASP A 93 -3.60 12.27 -9.76
C ASP A 93 -2.71 12.49 -8.54
N TYR A 94 -1.64 13.28 -8.66
CA TYR A 94 -0.75 13.57 -7.54
C TYR A 94 -1.46 14.36 -6.44
N LYS A 95 -2.25 15.37 -6.80
CA LYS A 95 -3.09 16.10 -5.85
C LYS A 95 -4.07 15.15 -5.16
N ARG A 96 -4.75 14.30 -5.92
CA ARG A 96 -5.68 13.31 -5.37
C ARG A 96 -5.00 12.34 -4.40
N ILE A 97 -3.82 11.83 -4.74
CA ILE A 97 -3.03 10.96 -3.85
C ILE A 97 -2.70 11.69 -2.54
N LEU A 98 -2.24 12.95 -2.61
CA LEU A 98 -1.92 13.75 -1.42
C LEU A 98 -3.16 14.07 -0.57
N GLU A 99 -4.31 14.32 -1.19
CA GLU A 99 -5.59 14.47 -0.51
C GLU A 99 -5.96 13.21 0.27
N VAL A 100 -5.87 12.04 -0.37
CA VAL A 100 -6.14 10.74 0.26
C VAL A 100 -5.14 10.50 1.39
N PHE A 101 -3.85 10.74 1.17
CA PHE A 101 -2.84 10.58 2.21
C PHE A 101 -3.11 11.48 3.42
N LYS A 102 -3.52 12.72 3.19
CA LYS A 102 -3.91 13.63 4.27
C LYS A 102 -5.17 13.13 4.99
N LYS A 103 -6.20 12.72 4.24
CA LYS A 103 -7.48 12.21 4.77
C LYS A 103 -7.30 11.00 5.68
N TYR A 104 -6.48 10.03 5.27
CA TYR A 104 -6.22 8.81 6.04
C TYR A 104 -5.00 8.91 6.95
N ASN A 105 -4.39 10.09 7.11
CA ASN A 105 -3.14 10.29 7.85
C ASN A 105 -2.02 9.30 7.43
N ILE A 106 -1.91 9.03 6.13
CA ILE A 106 -0.81 8.23 5.56
C ILE A 106 0.49 9.03 5.67
N ARG A 107 1.49 8.43 6.31
CA ARG A 107 2.86 8.97 6.46
C ARG A 107 3.92 8.08 5.83
N TYR A 108 3.56 6.83 5.54
CA TYR A 108 4.44 5.85 4.92
C TYR A 108 3.75 5.30 3.68
N PHE A 109 4.43 5.42 2.54
CA PHE A 109 3.95 4.87 1.28
C PHE A 109 4.98 3.89 0.76
N PHE A 110 4.60 2.62 0.71
CA PHE A 110 5.41 1.53 0.15
C PHE A 110 4.82 1.13 -1.19
N TYR A 111 5.58 1.26 -2.26
CA TYR A 111 5.09 0.98 -3.61
C TYR A 111 6.01 -0.04 -4.28
N ASN A 112 5.46 -1.24 -4.52
CA ASN A 112 6.17 -2.42 -4.97
C ASN A 112 5.77 -2.77 -6.41
#